data_AF-A0AAE3U206-F1
#
_entry.id   AF-A0AAE3U206-F1
#
_cell.length_a   1.000
_cell.length_b   1.000
_cell.length_c   1.000
_cell.angle_alpha   90.00
_cell.angle_beta   90.00
_cell.angle_gamma   90.00
#
_symmetry.space_group_name_H-M   'P 1'
#
loop_
_entity.id
_entity.type
_entity.pdbx_description
1 polymer ?
#
loop_
_entity_poly.entity_id
_entity_poly.type
_entity_poly.pdbx_seq_one_letter_code
_entity_poly.pdbx_strand_id
1 'polypeptide(L)'
;MPSIPRKTYSEKFFFCVLVLLLAGAARGPTVGDLPMAKPERRQVLAISEPIARTPDTQPEGNTMLTGYPNASNTGVPAGTALTEYTGPMTITKAGTVIEGKIINGSLRVTAPDVVIKNCVVKYDGWWGIDADGAKNVTIQNCDIIGPGKSGDSNAGILASGNIIGNDISNSENGIVLLGGSSTVKGNYIHDLLDSAEDPHYDGISVQGGQNGVLIENNTVVGRDTSDIFIKNDFGPISNVIVNNNLLIGEPGYALYVDARASGGPITGVSITNNHVEKGFYGYYSIDKSSPVLSGNVEYANGQGPLPGGGTVTPN
;
A
#
# COMPACT_ATOMS: atom_id res chain seq x y z
N MET A 1 -54.12 -3.18 26.09
CA MET A 1 -52.70 -3.55 25.94
C MET A 1 -52.61 -4.78 25.06
N PRO A 2 -52.08 -4.69 23.83
CA PRO A 2 -51.70 -5.85 23.05
C PRO A 2 -50.19 -5.91 22.77
N SER A 3 -49.72 -7.14 22.67
CA SER A 3 -48.34 -7.65 22.59
C SER A 3 -47.57 -7.27 21.32
N ILE A 4 -46.28 -6.98 21.48
CA ILE A 4 -45.28 -6.78 20.43
C ILE A 4 -44.76 -8.15 19.93
N PRO A 5 -44.74 -8.44 18.62
CA PRO A 5 -44.00 -9.57 18.08
C PRO A 5 -42.54 -9.17 17.76
N ARG A 6 -41.58 -9.95 18.25
CA ARG A 6 -40.17 -9.88 17.84
C ARG A 6 -40.04 -10.35 16.40
N LYS A 7 -39.53 -9.50 15.50
CA LYS A 7 -38.99 -9.92 14.21
C LYS A 7 -37.54 -10.36 14.41
N THR A 8 -37.27 -11.57 13.96
CA THR A 8 -35.97 -12.21 13.82
C THR A 8 -35.13 -11.46 12.78
N TYR A 9 -33.92 -11.04 13.15
CA TYR A 9 -32.91 -10.57 12.22
C TYR A 9 -32.09 -11.77 11.72
N SER A 10 -31.96 -11.86 10.40
CA SER A 10 -31.16 -12.85 9.68
C SER A 10 -29.69 -12.46 9.75
N GLU A 11 -28.88 -13.29 10.40
CA GLU A 11 -27.42 -13.19 10.40
C GLU A 11 -26.86 -13.47 9.00
N LYS A 12 -26.11 -12.52 8.44
CA LYS A 12 -25.11 -12.76 7.40
C LYS A 12 -23.89 -11.87 7.67
N PHE A 13 -22.82 -12.55 8.07
CA PHE A 13 -21.40 -12.17 8.01
C PHE A 13 -20.92 -10.99 8.86
N PHE A 14 -20.51 -11.29 10.09
CA PHE A 14 -19.33 -10.68 10.71
C PHE A 14 -18.58 -11.76 11.49
N PHE A 15 -17.37 -12.10 11.03
CA PHE A 15 -16.45 -13.00 11.75
C PHE A 15 -15.45 -12.11 12.50
N CYS A 16 -15.67 -11.88 13.80
CA CYS A 16 -14.62 -11.44 14.71
C CYS A 16 -14.74 -12.24 16.01
N VAL A 17 -13.81 -13.19 16.20
CA VAL A 17 -13.75 -14.08 17.36
C VAL A 17 -13.23 -13.31 18.58
N LEU A 18 -14.08 -13.21 19.60
CA LEU A 18 -13.71 -12.85 20.97
C LEU A 18 -13.76 -14.12 21.84
N VAL A 19 -12.64 -14.51 22.46
CA VAL A 19 -12.62 -15.46 23.59
C VAL A 19 -11.62 -14.98 24.66
N LEU A 20 -12.13 -14.80 25.88
CA LEU A 20 -11.42 -14.59 27.14
C LEU A 20 -10.59 -15.81 27.56
N LEU A 21 -9.43 -15.59 28.22
CA LEU A 21 -9.03 -16.35 29.43
C LEU A 21 -7.89 -15.68 30.21
N LEU A 22 -7.91 -15.94 31.53
CA LEU A 22 -7.23 -15.27 32.64
C LEU A 22 -5.79 -15.74 32.93
N ALA A 23 -5.02 -14.79 33.49
CA ALA A 23 -3.86 -14.81 34.39
C ALA A 23 -3.08 -16.12 34.71
N GLY A 24 -1.75 -15.98 34.67
CA GLY A 24 -0.79 -16.84 35.40
C GLY A 24 0.63 -16.28 35.31
N ALA A 25 1.16 -15.74 36.42
CA ALA A 25 2.48 -15.14 36.54
C ALA A 25 3.58 -16.17 36.86
N ALA A 26 4.80 -15.99 36.35
CA ALA A 26 6.03 -16.49 36.98
C ALA A 26 7.28 -15.70 36.55
N ARG A 27 8.16 -15.45 37.54
CA ARG A 27 9.38 -14.62 37.52
C ARG A 27 10.57 -15.34 36.86
N GLY A 28 11.51 -14.57 36.31
CA GLY A 28 12.75 -15.05 35.66
C GLY A 28 13.94 -15.32 36.62
N PRO A 29 15.16 -15.45 36.07
CA PRO A 29 16.37 -15.07 36.80
C PRO A 29 17.35 -14.18 36.00
N THR A 30 17.81 -13.16 36.73
CA THR A 30 19.13 -12.51 36.85
C THR A 30 20.25 -12.62 35.80
N VAL A 31 20.82 -11.43 35.59
CA VAL A 31 22.08 -10.98 34.98
C VAL A 31 23.32 -11.78 35.42
N GLY A 32 24.21 -12.07 34.47
CA GLY A 32 25.58 -12.52 34.69
C GLY A 32 26.55 -11.73 33.81
N ASP A 33 27.55 -11.13 34.45
CA ASP A 33 28.59 -10.26 33.88
C ASP A 33 29.51 -10.99 32.88
N LEU A 34 29.86 -10.31 31.78
CA LEU A 34 31.03 -10.62 30.96
C LEU A 34 31.81 -9.32 30.64
N PRO A 35 33.15 -9.38 30.58
CA PRO A 35 34.02 -8.24 30.87
C PRO A 35 34.19 -7.25 29.71
N MET A 36 34.38 -5.98 30.07
CA MET A 36 34.75 -4.90 29.15
C MET A 36 36.18 -5.05 28.62
N ALA A 37 36.33 -5.09 27.29
CA ALA A 37 37.62 -4.94 26.62
C ALA A 37 37.91 -3.45 26.33
N LYS A 38 39.12 -3.04 26.68
CA LYS A 38 39.69 -1.69 26.51
C LYS A 38 40.01 -1.40 25.03
N PRO A 39 39.83 -0.17 24.52
CA PRO A 39 40.11 0.13 23.12
C PRO A 39 41.62 0.27 22.88
N GLU A 40 42.17 -0.51 21.94
CA GLU A 40 43.51 -0.29 21.40
C GLU A 40 43.45 0.60 20.15
N ARG A 41 44.29 1.64 20.15
CA ARG A 41 44.46 2.63 19.09
C ARG A 41 45.35 2.04 18.00
N ARG A 42 44.79 1.73 16.82
CA ARG A 42 45.58 1.31 15.64
C ARG A 42 45.60 2.40 14.57
N GLN A 43 46.81 2.70 14.10
CA GLN A 43 47.16 3.79 13.20
C GLN A 43 46.44 3.72 11.85
N VAL A 44 46.02 4.89 11.36
CA VAL A 44 45.50 5.12 10.01
C VAL A 44 46.68 5.07 9.03
N LEU A 45 46.71 4.08 8.15
CA LEU A 45 47.54 4.09 6.93
C LEU A 45 46.62 4.43 5.75
N ALA A 46 46.86 5.60 5.15
CA ALA A 46 46.24 5.99 3.90
C ALA A 46 46.87 5.19 2.75
N ILE A 47 46.03 4.49 1.98
CA ILE A 47 46.37 4.03 0.63
C ILE A 47 45.31 4.54 -0.32
N SER A 48 45.75 5.44 -1.19
CA SER A 48 44.99 6.07 -2.27
C SER A 48 45.26 5.30 -3.56
N GLU A 49 44.25 4.67 -4.17
CA GLU A 49 44.13 4.55 -5.64
C GLU A 49 42.65 4.40 -6.04
N PRO A 50 42.18 5.04 -7.13
CA PRO A 50 40.79 5.02 -7.54
C PRO A 50 40.48 3.80 -8.42
N ILE A 51 39.50 2.99 -8.02
CA ILE A 51 38.91 1.97 -8.89
C ILE A 51 38.02 2.68 -9.90
N ALA A 52 38.44 2.68 -11.17
CA ALA A 52 37.64 3.14 -12.30
C ALA A 52 36.38 2.26 -12.43
N ARG A 53 35.21 2.87 -12.24
CA ARG A 53 33.91 2.25 -12.55
C ARG A 53 33.65 2.36 -14.04
N THR A 54 33.40 1.22 -14.68
CA THR A 54 32.87 1.13 -16.04
C THR A 54 31.51 1.81 -16.13
N PRO A 55 31.16 2.49 -17.24
CA PRO A 55 29.84 3.09 -17.40
C PRO A 55 28.82 1.98 -17.69
N ASP A 56 27.95 1.70 -16.72
CA ASP A 56 26.72 0.94 -16.95
C ASP A 56 25.64 1.90 -17.44
N THR A 57 25.10 1.61 -18.61
CA THR A 57 24.07 2.40 -19.28
C THR A 57 22.72 2.19 -18.59
N GLN A 58 22.42 3.02 -17.60
CA GLN A 58 21.08 3.10 -17.03
C GLN A 58 20.14 3.80 -18.04
N PRO A 59 18.97 3.24 -18.37
CA PRO A 59 18.01 3.90 -19.25
C PRO A 59 17.50 5.21 -18.62
N GLU A 60 17.37 6.22 -19.46
CA GLU A 60 16.96 7.57 -19.12
C GLU A 60 15.57 7.62 -18.46
N GLY A 61 15.42 8.49 -17.45
CA GLY A 61 14.11 8.88 -16.92
C GLY A 61 13.96 8.93 -15.39
N ASN A 62 14.99 9.25 -14.61
CA ASN A 62 14.78 9.66 -13.21
C ASN A 62 14.60 11.17 -13.14
N THR A 63 13.53 11.69 -13.74
CA THR A 63 13.03 13.02 -13.39
C THR A 63 12.63 12.96 -11.93
N MET A 64 13.39 13.64 -11.06
CA MET A 64 12.96 13.94 -9.70
C MET A 64 11.57 14.57 -9.81
N LEU A 65 10.54 13.84 -9.41
CA LEU A 65 9.18 14.37 -9.30
C LEU A 65 9.27 15.60 -8.39
N THR A 66 8.98 16.77 -8.93
CA THR A 66 8.85 17.97 -8.12
C THR A 66 7.54 17.85 -7.35
N GLY A 67 7.63 17.45 -6.08
CA GLY A 67 6.48 17.28 -5.20
C GLY A 67 5.92 15.85 -5.18
N TYR A 68 4.92 15.65 -4.33
CA TYR A 68 4.23 14.37 -4.16
C TYR A 68 3.41 13.97 -5.41
N PRO A 69 3.13 12.67 -5.61
CA PRO A 69 2.27 12.20 -6.71
C PRO A 69 0.94 12.95 -6.81
N ASN A 70 0.52 13.24 -8.03
CA ASN A 70 -0.79 13.79 -8.38
C ASN A 70 -1.13 13.46 -9.85
N ALA A 71 -2.34 13.81 -10.28
CA ALA A 71 -2.82 13.57 -11.64
C ALA A 71 -1.95 14.14 -12.79
N SER A 72 -1.02 15.05 -12.52
CA SER A 72 -0.12 15.59 -13.56
C SER A 72 1.18 14.80 -13.73
N ASN A 73 1.51 13.94 -12.77
CA ASN A 73 2.80 13.23 -12.71
C ASN A 73 2.69 11.73 -12.42
N THR A 74 1.46 11.21 -12.27
CA THR A 74 1.12 9.78 -12.24
C THR A 74 0.26 9.40 -13.42
N GLY A 75 0.00 8.10 -13.55
CA GLY A 75 -0.87 7.57 -14.58
C GLY A 75 -0.17 7.45 -15.91
N VAL A 76 -0.95 7.46 -17.00
CA VAL A 76 -0.40 7.35 -18.34
C VAL A 76 0.46 8.58 -18.67
N PRO A 77 1.73 8.41 -19.08
CA PRO A 77 2.58 9.56 -19.39
C PRO A 77 2.00 10.40 -20.51
N ALA A 78 2.05 11.72 -20.35
CA ALA A 78 1.55 12.66 -21.35
C ALA A 78 2.19 12.39 -22.74
N GLY A 79 1.36 12.35 -23.78
CA GLY A 79 1.80 12.06 -25.15
C GLY A 79 1.91 10.57 -25.49
N THR A 80 1.58 9.66 -24.58
CA THR A 80 1.49 8.22 -24.90
C THR A 80 0.44 7.98 -25.98
N ALA A 81 0.83 7.28 -27.05
CA ALA A 81 -0.08 6.85 -28.11
C ALA A 81 -0.88 5.62 -27.67
N LEU A 82 -2.08 5.86 -27.15
CA LEU A 82 -2.98 4.81 -26.70
C LEU A 82 -3.78 4.19 -27.85
N THR A 83 -3.98 2.86 -27.79
CA THR A 83 -4.84 2.11 -28.70
C THR A 83 -5.73 1.15 -27.95
N GLU A 84 -6.89 0.81 -28.49
CA GLU A 84 -7.80 -0.15 -27.86
C GLU A 84 -7.13 -1.51 -27.67
N TYR A 85 -7.35 -2.10 -26.49
CA TYR A 85 -6.94 -3.46 -26.19
C TYR A 85 -7.99 -4.45 -26.71
N THR A 86 -7.56 -5.35 -27.59
CA THR A 86 -8.42 -6.41 -28.14
C THR A 86 -7.95 -7.80 -27.76
N GLY A 87 -7.05 -7.89 -26.77
CA GLY A 87 -6.51 -9.15 -26.27
C GLY A 87 -7.42 -9.82 -25.24
N PRO A 88 -7.00 -11.01 -24.73
CA PRO A 88 -7.77 -11.71 -23.71
C PRO A 88 -7.76 -10.96 -22.37
N MET A 89 -8.87 -11.01 -21.64
CA MET A 89 -8.94 -10.44 -20.29
C MET A 89 -8.30 -11.35 -19.23
N THR A 90 -8.01 -12.61 -19.57
CA THR A 90 -7.23 -13.53 -18.73
C THR A 90 -5.85 -13.74 -19.34
N ILE A 91 -4.81 -13.23 -18.68
CA ILE A 91 -3.42 -13.31 -19.12
C ILE A 91 -2.76 -14.55 -18.52
N THR A 92 -2.56 -15.56 -19.37
CA THR A 92 -2.04 -16.88 -18.98
C THR A 92 -0.63 -17.16 -19.48
N LYS A 93 -0.07 -16.27 -20.32
CA LYS A 93 1.29 -16.43 -20.87
C LYS A 93 2.29 -15.61 -20.05
N ALA A 94 3.33 -16.28 -19.55
CA ALA A 94 4.42 -15.63 -18.82
C ALA A 94 5.14 -14.60 -19.69
N GLY A 95 5.61 -13.51 -19.07
CA GLY A 95 6.33 -12.45 -19.78
C GLY A 95 5.46 -11.61 -20.73
N THR A 96 4.13 -11.70 -20.63
CA THR A 96 3.25 -10.88 -21.47
C THR A 96 3.42 -9.41 -21.12
N VAL A 97 3.57 -8.57 -22.15
CA VAL A 97 3.61 -7.11 -22.02
C VAL A 97 2.37 -6.52 -22.65
N ILE A 98 1.60 -5.76 -21.86
CA ILE A 98 0.48 -4.94 -22.31
C ILE A 98 0.89 -3.49 -22.11
N GLU A 99 1.17 -2.79 -23.21
CA GLU A 99 1.66 -1.41 -23.17
C GLU A 99 0.90 -0.49 -24.11
N GLY A 100 0.61 0.73 -23.65
CA GLY A 100 -0.02 1.77 -24.47
C GLY A 100 -1.45 1.44 -24.86
N LYS A 101 -2.22 0.85 -23.92
CA LYS A 101 -3.55 0.32 -24.20
C LYS A 101 -4.67 0.97 -23.40
N ILE A 102 -5.83 1.11 -24.03
CA ILE A 102 -7.10 1.35 -23.36
C ILE A 102 -7.77 -0.01 -23.20
N ILE A 103 -7.99 -0.42 -21.96
CA ILE A 103 -8.58 -1.70 -21.58
C ILE A 103 -9.93 -1.39 -20.95
N ASN A 104 -11.01 -1.85 -21.59
CA ASN A 104 -12.37 -1.71 -21.10
C ASN A 104 -12.84 -3.05 -20.52
N GLY A 105 -12.53 -3.29 -19.25
CA GLY A 105 -12.84 -4.51 -18.50
C GLY A 105 -11.78 -4.85 -17.47
N SER A 106 -12.13 -5.77 -16.56
CA SER A 106 -11.22 -6.30 -15.55
C SER A 106 -10.18 -7.24 -16.16
N LEU A 107 -8.90 -7.03 -15.86
CA LEU A 107 -7.83 -7.96 -16.21
C LEU A 107 -7.59 -8.96 -15.10
N ARG A 108 -7.53 -10.24 -15.46
CA ARG A 108 -7.04 -11.32 -14.59
C ARG A 108 -5.68 -11.82 -15.07
N VAL A 109 -4.67 -11.75 -14.23
CA VAL A 109 -3.31 -12.17 -14.51
C VAL A 109 -3.01 -13.42 -13.69
N THR A 110 -2.78 -14.55 -14.35
CA THR A 110 -2.42 -15.81 -13.67
C THR A 110 -1.00 -16.27 -14.00
N ALA A 111 -0.29 -15.54 -14.85
CA ALA A 111 1.05 -15.86 -15.31
C ALA A 111 2.12 -15.00 -14.64
N PRO A 112 3.34 -15.51 -14.47
CA PRO A 112 4.43 -14.72 -13.92
C PRO A 112 5.02 -13.73 -14.93
N ASP A 113 5.74 -12.75 -14.41
CA ASP A 113 6.55 -11.79 -15.18
C ASP A 113 5.73 -10.93 -16.17
N VAL A 114 4.44 -10.73 -15.90
CA VAL A 114 3.56 -9.89 -16.73
C VAL A 114 3.81 -8.42 -16.43
N VAL A 115 3.87 -7.62 -17.49
CA VAL A 115 4.03 -6.16 -17.42
C VAL A 115 2.80 -5.50 -18.03
N ILE A 116 2.13 -4.65 -17.25
CA ILE A 116 1.05 -3.77 -17.68
C ILE A 116 1.55 -2.34 -17.48
N LYS A 117 1.73 -1.60 -18.57
CA LYS A 117 2.45 -0.31 -18.52
C LYS A 117 1.84 0.74 -19.42
N ASN A 118 1.76 1.99 -18.97
CA ASN A 118 1.27 3.11 -19.79
C ASN A 118 -0.14 2.81 -20.35
N CYS A 119 -1.01 2.23 -19.53
CA CYS A 119 -2.35 1.79 -19.92
C CYS A 119 -3.43 2.57 -19.18
N VAL A 120 -4.59 2.70 -19.82
CA VAL A 120 -5.83 3.10 -19.16
C VAL A 120 -6.66 1.83 -18.94
N VAL A 121 -7.02 1.52 -17.71
CA VAL A 121 -7.90 0.40 -17.34
C VAL A 121 -9.20 0.97 -16.80
N LYS A 122 -10.28 0.84 -17.57
CA LYS A 122 -11.64 1.20 -17.14
C LYS A 122 -12.40 -0.08 -16.90
N TYR A 123 -12.88 -0.28 -15.68
CA TYR A 123 -13.51 -1.54 -15.30
C TYR A 123 -14.80 -1.31 -14.51
N ASP A 124 -15.68 -2.31 -14.54
CA ASP A 124 -16.97 -2.36 -13.84
C ASP A 124 -17.14 -3.64 -13.01
N GLY A 125 -16.05 -4.40 -12.81
CA GLY A 125 -16.00 -5.59 -11.99
C GLY A 125 -15.40 -5.38 -10.60
N TRP A 126 -15.32 -6.47 -9.84
CA TRP A 126 -14.81 -6.49 -8.46
C TRP A 126 -13.34 -6.04 -8.33
N TRP A 127 -12.52 -6.32 -9.36
CA TRP A 127 -11.11 -5.90 -9.43
C TRP A 127 -10.85 -5.18 -10.76
N GLY A 128 -10.02 -4.13 -10.77
CA GLY A 128 -9.48 -3.58 -12.01
C GLY A 128 -8.44 -4.51 -12.63
N ILE A 129 -7.40 -4.80 -11.86
CA ILE A 129 -6.38 -5.81 -12.17
C ILE A 129 -6.33 -6.81 -11.01
N ASP A 130 -6.76 -8.05 -11.28
CA ASP A 130 -6.61 -9.20 -10.39
C ASP A 130 -5.37 -10.00 -10.79
N ALA A 131 -4.30 -9.87 -10.02
CA ALA A 131 -3.06 -10.62 -10.17
C ALA A 131 -2.76 -11.49 -8.94
N ASP A 132 -3.79 -11.93 -8.22
CA ASP A 132 -3.59 -12.84 -7.09
C ASP A 132 -2.90 -14.14 -7.54
N GLY A 133 -1.93 -14.58 -6.75
CA GLY A 133 -1.10 -15.75 -7.03
C GLY A 133 -0.05 -15.56 -8.14
N ALA A 134 -0.17 -14.54 -9.00
CA ALA A 134 0.85 -14.22 -9.99
C ALA A 134 2.14 -13.72 -9.33
N LYS A 135 3.27 -13.89 -10.01
CA LYS A 135 4.60 -13.55 -9.48
C LYS A 135 5.28 -12.54 -10.38
N ASN A 136 6.04 -11.62 -9.78
CA ASN A 136 6.83 -10.61 -10.49
C ASN A 136 6.01 -9.75 -11.45
N VAL A 137 4.75 -9.45 -11.10
CA VAL A 137 3.91 -8.58 -11.92
C VAL A 137 4.38 -7.14 -11.78
N THR A 138 4.41 -6.42 -12.89
CA THR A 138 4.68 -4.98 -12.90
C THR A 138 3.48 -4.24 -13.47
N ILE A 139 2.89 -3.34 -12.69
CA ILE A 139 1.80 -2.44 -13.07
C ILE A 139 2.34 -1.03 -12.92
N GLN A 140 2.58 -0.35 -14.05
CA GLN A 140 3.34 0.88 -14.05
C GLN A 140 2.69 1.98 -14.89
N ASN A 141 2.63 3.20 -14.35
CA ASN A 141 2.17 4.39 -15.06
C ASN A 141 0.82 4.16 -15.76
N CYS A 142 -0.13 3.56 -15.04
CA CYS A 142 -1.46 3.28 -15.56
C CYS A 142 -2.51 4.17 -14.88
N ASP A 143 -3.52 4.58 -15.64
CA ASP A 143 -4.77 5.14 -15.10
C ASP A 143 -5.71 3.97 -14.83
N ILE A 144 -6.06 3.73 -13.56
CA ILE A 144 -6.97 2.66 -13.12
C ILE A 144 -8.26 3.32 -12.62
N ILE A 145 -9.33 3.16 -13.38
CA ILE A 145 -10.58 3.89 -13.19
C ILE A 145 -11.69 2.88 -12.93
N GLY A 146 -12.14 2.83 -11.68
CA GLY A 146 -13.24 1.97 -11.25
C GLY A 146 -14.63 2.52 -11.58
N PRO A 147 -15.68 1.78 -11.20
CA PRO A 147 -17.06 2.11 -11.54
C PRO A 147 -17.64 3.27 -10.72
N GLY A 148 -17.00 3.68 -9.62
CA GLY A 148 -17.52 4.68 -8.69
C GLY A 148 -18.93 4.31 -8.20
N LYS A 149 -19.84 5.28 -8.15
CA LYS A 149 -21.24 5.03 -7.73
C LYS A 149 -22.08 4.21 -8.71
N SER A 150 -21.54 3.83 -9.89
CA SER A 150 -22.28 3.05 -10.88
C SER A 150 -22.19 1.53 -10.67
N GLY A 151 -21.29 1.07 -9.81
CA GLY A 151 -21.06 -0.35 -9.55
C GLY A 151 -20.34 -0.60 -8.24
N ASP A 152 -20.29 -1.87 -7.86
CA ASP A 152 -19.60 -2.37 -6.67
C ASP A 152 -18.22 -2.91 -7.08
N SER A 153 -17.20 -2.61 -6.30
CA SER A 153 -15.80 -2.94 -6.54
C SER A 153 -15.09 -3.15 -5.21
N ASN A 154 -14.05 -4.00 -5.19
CA ASN A 154 -13.16 -4.04 -4.04
C ASN A 154 -11.91 -3.21 -4.25
N ALA A 155 -11.15 -3.40 -5.33
CA ALA A 155 -9.95 -2.59 -5.53
C ALA A 155 -9.62 -2.33 -7.00
N GLY A 156 -8.91 -1.22 -7.24
CA GLY A 156 -8.28 -0.98 -8.54
C GLY A 156 -7.25 -2.05 -8.87
N ILE A 157 -6.43 -2.43 -7.89
CA ILE A 157 -5.36 -3.43 -8.06
C ILE A 157 -5.36 -4.42 -6.90
N LEU A 158 -5.40 -5.72 -7.20
CA LEU A 158 -5.04 -6.82 -6.30
C LEU A 158 -3.77 -7.49 -6.84
N ALA A 159 -2.62 -7.28 -6.22
CA ALA A 159 -1.36 -7.83 -6.72
C ALA A 159 -0.24 -7.86 -5.66
N SER A 160 0.78 -8.68 -5.91
CA SER A 160 2.11 -8.52 -5.31
C SER A 160 3.16 -8.37 -6.41
N GLY A 161 4.10 -7.44 -6.24
CA GLY A 161 5.09 -7.10 -7.27
C GLY A 161 5.41 -5.61 -7.31
N ASN A 162 5.65 -5.07 -8.50
CA ASN A 162 5.98 -3.66 -8.71
C ASN A 162 4.73 -2.89 -9.12
N ILE A 163 4.26 -1.98 -8.27
CA ILE A 163 3.09 -1.13 -8.52
C ILE A 163 3.57 0.33 -8.45
N ILE A 164 3.84 0.93 -9.60
CA ILE A 164 4.66 2.14 -9.69
C ILE A 164 3.98 3.23 -10.51
N GLY A 165 3.86 4.44 -9.96
CA GLY A 165 3.46 5.62 -10.74
C GLY A 165 2.03 5.60 -11.27
N ASN A 166 1.14 4.78 -10.70
CA ASN A 166 -0.24 4.65 -11.18
C ASN A 166 -1.12 5.77 -10.62
N ASP A 167 -2.14 6.16 -11.38
CA ASP A 167 -3.25 7.01 -10.96
C ASP A 167 -4.48 6.11 -10.77
N ILE A 168 -5.02 6.05 -9.55
CA ILE A 168 -6.07 5.08 -9.18
C ILE A 168 -7.25 5.84 -8.57
N SER A 169 -8.44 5.67 -9.16
CA SER A 169 -9.64 6.35 -8.72
C SER A 169 -10.92 5.54 -8.91
N ASN A 170 -11.99 5.97 -8.22
CA ASN A 170 -13.35 5.45 -8.38
C ASN A 170 -13.51 3.97 -8.05
N SER A 171 -12.70 3.45 -7.14
CA SER A 171 -12.78 2.10 -6.58
C SER A 171 -12.97 2.15 -5.06
N GLU A 172 -13.49 1.09 -4.44
CA GLU A 172 -13.57 1.00 -2.97
C GLU A 172 -12.16 1.09 -2.33
N ASN A 173 -11.22 0.27 -2.79
CA ASN A 173 -9.84 0.32 -2.33
C ASN A 173 -8.91 0.67 -3.48
N GLY A 174 -7.77 1.29 -3.19
CA GLY A 174 -6.77 1.59 -4.21
C GLY A 174 -6.00 0.33 -4.61
N ILE A 175 -5.16 -0.14 -3.68
CA ILE A 175 -4.26 -1.29 -3.87
C ILE A 175 -4.43 -2.27 -2.72
N VAL A 176 -4.64 -3.54 -3.04
CA VAL A 176 -4.60 -4.66 -2.09
C VAL A 176 -3.38 -5.53 -2.42
N LEU A 177 -2.49 -5.66 -1.45
CA LEU A 177 -1.35 -6.58 -1.52
C LEU A 177 -1.69 -7.89 -0.84
N LEU A 178 -1.52 -9.01 -1.56
CA LEU A 178 -1.77 -10.34 -1.03
C LEU A 178 -0.61 -11.28 -1.36
N GLY A 179 0.05 -11.79 -0.32
CA GLY A 179 1.20 -12.71 -0.39
C GLY A 179 2.40 -12.30 -1.27
N GLY A 180 3.59 -12.16 -0.69
CA GLY A 180 4.85 -11.94 -1.43
C GLY A 180 5.63 -10.71 -0.98
N SER A 181 6.58 -10.27 -1.82
CA SER A 181 7.27 -8.99 -1.66
C SER A 181 6.73 -8.00 -2.68
N SER A 182 6.61 -6.72 -2.30
CA SER A 182 6.02 -5.70 -3.15
C SER A 182 6.75 -4.36 -3.04
N THR A 183 6.78 -3.63 -4.16
CA THR A 183 7.18 -2.22 -4.21
C THR A 183 5.99 -1.41 -4.71
N VAL A 184 5.41 -0.60 -3.83
CA VAL A 184 4.32 0.33 -4.11
C VAL A 184 4.90 1.73 -4.05
N LYS A 185 5.17 2.33 -5.21
CA LYS A 185 5.96 3.56 -5.27
C LYS A 185 5.38 4.60 -6.21
N GLY A 186 5.28 5.85 -5.73
CA GLY A 186 4.92 6.95 -6.63
C GLY A 186 3.48 6.94 -7.12
N ASN A 187 2.57 6.17 -6.52
CA ASN A 187 1.18 6.10 -6.96
C ASN A 187 0.37 7.27 -6.37
N TYR A 188 -0.67 7.67 -7.09
CA TYR A 188 -1.68 8.62 -6.64
C TYR A 188 -3.02 7.89 -6.52
N ILE A 189 -3.56 7.82 -5.30
CA ILE A 189 -4.81 7.13 -4.99
C ILE A 189 -5.78 8.18 -4.46
N HIS A 190 -6.91 8.37 -5.14
CA HIS A 190 -7.85 9.44 -4.82
C HIS A 190 -9.26 9.12 -5.30
N ASP A 191 -10.24 9.91 -4.85
CA ASP A 191 -11.64 9.75 -5.24
C ASP A 191 -12.14 8.31 -5.09
N LEU A 192 -11.73 7.63 -4.00
CA LEU A 192 -12.20 6.29 -3.69
C LEU A 192 -13.72 6.32 -3.51
N LEU A 193 -14.41 5.46 -4.23
CA LEU A 193 -15.85 5.56 -4.40
C LEU A 193 -16.43 4.20 -4.79
N ASP A 194 -17.53 3.85 -4.15
CA ASP A 194 -18.21 2.57 -4.36
C ASP A 194 -19.72 2.72 -4.15
N SER A 195 -20.52 1.87 -4.82
CA SER A 195 -21.99 1.89 -4.73
C SER A 195 -22.58 1.15 -3.52
N ALA A 196 -21.78 0.38 -2.76
CA ALA A 196 -22.21 -0.32 -1.56
C ALA A 196 -22.78 0.63 -0.49
N GLU A 197 -23.58 0.08 0.43
CA GLU A 197 -24.24 0.83 1.50
C GLU A 197 -23.26 1.24 2.61
N ASP A 198 -22.31 0.35 2.95
CA ASP A 198 -21.30 0.54 4.00
C ASP A 198 -19.89 0.08 3.53
N PRO A 199 -19.36 0.68 2.45
CA PRO A 199 -18.04 0.36 1.92
C PRO A 199 -16.94 0.80 2.90
N HIS A 200 -15.87 0.02 2.98
CA HIS A 200 -14.71 0.31 3.80
C HIS A 200 -13.54 0.65 2.88
N TYR A 201 -13.11 1.90 2.92
CA TYR A 201 -12.14 2.43 1.95
C TYR A 201 -10.71 2.42 2.52
N ASP A 202 -9.84 1.63 1.92
CA ASP A 202 -8.40 1.64 2.14
C ASP A 202 -7.66 2.11 0.89
N GLY A 203 -6.77 3.08 1.03
CA GLY A 203 -5.86 3.46 -0.05
C GLY A 203 -4.94 2.30 -0.44
N ILE A 204 -4.16 1.81 0.52
CA ILE A 204 -3.26 0.65 0.36
C ILE A 204 -3.48 -0.33 1.51
N SER A 205 -4.02 -1.51 1.21
CA SER A 205 -4.15 -2.61 2.17
C SER A 205 -3.03 -3.64 1.99
N VAL A 206 -2.30 -3.91 3.06
CA VAL A 206 -1.26 -4.94 3.15
C VAL A 206 -1.82 -6.13 3.94
N GLN A 207 -2.22 -7.18 3.23
CA GLN A 207 -2.73 -8.41 3.83
C GLN A 207 -1.60 -9.39 4.17
N GLY A 208 -1.94 -10.47 4.86
CA GLY A 208 -0.99 -11.47 5.33
C GLY A 208 -0.25 -12.24 4.23
N GLY A 209 0.86 -12.86 4.64
CA GLY A 209 1.78 -13.56 3.74
C GLY A 209 2.83 -12.65 3.10
N GLN A 210 2.92 -11.39 3.53
CA GLN A 210 3.88 -10.42 3.01
C GLN A 210 5.23 -10.52 3.73
N ASN A 211 6.31 -10.41 2.96
CA ASN A 211 7.68 -10.36 3.47
C ASN A 211 8.54 -9.47 2.57
N GLY A 212 8.83 -8.26 3.01
CA GLY A 212 9.55 -7.26 2.22
C GLY A 212 8.59 -6.44 1.38
N VAL A 213 7.96 -5.45 2.00
CA VAL A 213 7.08 -4.48 1.33
C VAL A 213 7.67 -3.09 1.46
N LEU A 214 7.83 -2.39 0.34
CA LEU A 214 8.17 -0.97 0.31
C LEU A 214 6.95 -0.19 -0.18
N ILE A 215 6.45 0.72 0.64
CA ILE A 215 5.42 1.71 0.30
C ILE A 215 6.08 3.08 0.39
N GLU A 216 6.44 3.66 -0.76
CA GLU A 216 7.27 4.87 -0.81
C GLU A 216 6.76 5.95 -1.75
N ASN A 217 6.78 7.20 -1.30
CA ASN A 217 6.50 8.36 -2.15
C ASN A 217 5.17 8.27 -2.87
N ASN A 218 4.16 7.65 -2.27
CA ASN A 218 2.79 7.65 -2.76
C ASN A 218 2.04 8.87 -2.20
N THR A 219 1.00 9.31 -2.92
CA THR A 219 -0.03 10.18 -2.37
C THR A 219 -1.30 9.37 -2.25
N VAL A 220 -1.88 9.35 -1.04
CA VAL A 220 -3.17 8.73 -0.79
C VAL A 220 -4.10 9.80 -0.23
N VAL A 221 -5.22 10.02 -0.91
CA VAL A 221 -6.33 10.84 -0.45
C VAL A 221 -7.41 9.90 0.07
N GLY A 222 -7.24 9.46 1.32
CA GLY A 222 -8.12 8.50 1.94
C GLY A 222 -9.45 9.10 2.40
N ARG A 223 -10.35 8.20 2.75
CA ARG A 223 -11.66 8.50 3.32
C ARG A 223 -12.11 7.32 4.16
N ASP A 224 -13.00 7.55 5.11
CA ASP A 224 -13.68 6.53 5.90
C ASP A 224 -12.77 5.64 6.77
N THR A 225 -12.05 4.67 6.19
CA THR A 225 -11.25 3.71 6.95
C THR A 225 -9.79 4.14 7.05
N SER A 226 -8.99 4.02 5.98
CA SER A 226 -7.54 4.29 6.07
C SER A 226 -6.88 4.79 4.78
N ASP A 227 -5.73 5.46 4.92
CA ASP A 227 -4.81 5.64 3.80
C ASP A 227 -3.98 4.36 3.57
N ILE A 228 -3.46 3.78 4.65
CA ILE A 228 -2.69 2.54 4.62
C ILE A 228 -3.13 1.63 5.78
N PHE A 229 -3.52 0.39 5.45
CA PHE A 229 -3.88 -0.64 6.42
C PHE A 229 -2.92 -1.82 6.36
N ILE A 230 -2.13 -2.07 7.40
CA ILE A 230 -1.33 -3.29 7.54
C ILE A 230 -2.04 -4.27 8.47
N LYS A 231 -2.58 -5.36 7.92
CA LYS A 231 -3.41 -6.33 8.65
C LYS A 231 -2.98 -7.76 8.36
N ASN A 232 -2.74 -8.52 9.42
CA ASN A 232 -2.29 -9.92 9.35
C ASN A 232 -3.41 -10.92 9.04
N ASP A 233 -4.45 -10.50 8.32
CA ASP A 233 -5.42 -11.46 7.80
C ASP A 233 -4.71 -12.38 6.81
N PHE A 234 -4.96 -13.69 6.86
CA PHE A 234 -4.37 -14.68 5.94
C PHE A 234 -2.88 -15.02 6.14
N GLY A 235 -2.18 -14.46 7.12
CA GLY A 235 -0.82 -14.88 7.44
C GLY A 235 0.03 -13.85 8.17
N PRO A 236 1.26 -14.22 8.60
CA PRO A 236 2.18 -13.28 9.21
C PRO A 236 2.63 -12.24 8.18
N ILE A 237 3.04 -11.07 8.69
CA ILE A 237 3.62 -9.98 7.89
C ILE A 237 4.98 -9.63 8.48
N SER A 238 5.97 -9.44 7.62
CA SER A 238 7.29 -8.98 8.07
C SER A 238 7.93 -8.00 7.09
N ASN A 239 8.80 -7.13 7.63
CA ASN A 239 9.67 -6.25 6.84
C ASN A 239 8.86 -5.29 5.94
N VAL A 240 8.03 -4.44 6.55
CA VAL A 240 7.27 -3.40 5.83
C VAL A 240 7.90 -2.05 6.09
N ILE A 241 8.21 -1.31 5.02
CA ILE A 241 8.72 0.06 5.06
C ILE A 241 7.66 0.97 4.45
N VAL A 242 7.12 1.87 5.24
CA VAL A 242 6.23 2.95 4.82
C VAL A 242 7.02 4.25 4.92
N ASN A 243 7.55 4.73 3.80
CA ASN A 243 8.51 5.83 3.79
C ASN A 243 8.08 6.99 2.89
N ASN A 244 8.13 8.22 3.41
CA ASN A 244 7.97 9.43 2.60
C ASN A 244 6.67 9.43 1.76
N ASN A 245 5.54 9.01 2.31
CA ASN A 245 4.25 9.12 1.65
C ASN A 245 3.51 10.38 2.11
N LEU A 246 2.65 10.91 1.25
CA LEU A 246 1.66 11.93 1.59
C LEU A 246 0.32 11.24 1.84
N LEU A 247 -0.15 11.27 3.09
CA LEU A 247 -1.36 10.60 3.55
C LEU A 247 -2.31 11.69 4.06
N ILE A 248 -3.36 11.97 3.28
CA ILE A 248 -4.27 13.10 3.51
C ILE A 248 -5.72 12.69 3.28
N GLY A 249 -6.67 13.58 3.60
CA GLY A 249 -8.10 13.33 3.41
C GLY A 249 -8.80 13.04 4.72
N GLU A 250 -9.87 12.24 4.66
CA GLU A 250 -10.77 12.00 5.80
C GLU A 250 -10.86 10.52 6.21
N PRO A 251 -9.74 9.79 6.41
CA PRO A 251 -9.78 8.43 6.94
C PRO A 251 -10.14 8.41 8.43
N GLY A 252 -10.47 7.24 8.97
CA GLY A 252 -10.61 7.03 10.40
C GLY A 252 -9.27 7.21 11.12
N TYR A 253 -8.25 6.48 10.68
CA TYR A 253 -6.84 6.79 10.96
C TYR A 253 -6.07 6.71 9.64
N ALA A 254 -5.08 7.58 9.46
CA ALA A 254 -4.24 7.53 8.25
C ALA A 254 -3.51 6.19 8.11
N LEU A 255 -3.01 5.65 9.21
CA LEU A 255 -2.18 4.44 9.23
C LEU A 255 -2.65 3.43 10.27
N TYR A 256 -2.93 2.20 9.84
CA TYR A 256 -3.18 1.07 10.72
C TYR A 256 -2.03 0.05 10.67
N VAL A 257 -1.64 -0.45 11.84
CA VAL A 257 -0.86 -1.68 12.02
C VAL A 257 -1.59 -2.59 12.99
N ASP A 258 -2.43 -3.47 12.46
CA ASP A 258 -3.32 -4.32 13.24
C ASP A 258 -2.87 -5.79 13.19
N ALA A 259 -2.17 -6.23 14.24
CA ALA A 259 -1.75 -7.61 14.41
C ALA A 259 -2.72 -8.44 15.28
N ARG A 260 -3.99 -8.04 15.40
CA ARG A 260 -4.98 -8.74 16.23
C ARG A 260 -5.56 -9.99 15.57
N ALA A 261 -5.52 -10.09 14.24
CA ALA A 261 -6.03 -11.28 13.55
C ALA A 261 -5.19 -12.51 13.88
N SER A 262 -5.73 -13.70 13.60
CA SER A 262 -5.09 -14.98 13.93
C SER A 262 -4.00 -15.42 12.92
N GLY A 263 -3.65 -14.60 11.92
CA GLY A 263 -2.72 -14.98 10.86
C GLY A 263 -1.25 -15.07 11.30
N GLY A 264 -0.89 -14.62 12.50
CA GLY A 264 0.49 -14.59 13.00
C GLY A 264 1.00 -13.17 13.20
N PRO A 265 2.23 -12.95 13.69
CA PRO A 265 2.67 -11.62 14.08
C PRO A 265 2.90 -10.68 12.87
N ILE A 266 2.82 -9.37 13.13
CA ILE A 266 3.35 -8.32 12.26
C ILE A 266 4.66 -7.81 12.86
N THR A 267 5.78 -8.00 12.18
CA THR A 267 7.13 -7.63 12.68
C THR A 267 7.92 -6.80 11.67
N GLY A 268 8.93 -6.06 12.15
CA GLY A 268 9.84 -5.31 11.27
C GLY A 268 9.15 -4.23 10.44
N VAL A 269 8.16 -3.54 11.02
CA VAL A 269 7.48 -2.41 10.37
C VAL A 269 8.21 -1.11 10.71
N SER A 270 8.49 -0.29 9.70
CA SER A 270 9.03 1.06 9.84
C SER A 270 8.12 2.05 9.11
N ILE A 271 7.68 3.09 9.82
CA ILE A 271 6.81 4.16 9.32
C ILE A 271 7.59 5.47 9.46
N THR A 272 8.23 5.91 8.40
CA THR A 272 9.23 6.98 8.47
C THR A 272 9.03 8.09 7.45
N ASN A 273 9.33 9.33 7.84
CA ASN A 273 9.36 10.50 6.95
C ASN A 273 8.04 10.78 6.20
N ASN A 274 6.92 10.25 6.65
CA ASN A 274 5.63 10.46 6.00
C ASN A 274 5.03 11.81 6.40
N HIS A 275 4.25 12.41 5.51
CA HIS A 275 3.42 13.57 5.77
C HIS A 275 2.00 13.08 6.00
N VAL A 276 1.52 13.17 7.24
CA VAL A 276 0.33 12.47 7.72
C VAL A 276 -0.68 13.47 8.25
N GLU A 277 -1.81 13.59 7.57
CA GLU A 277 -2.94 14.34 8.07
C GLU A 277 -3.73 13.51 9.09
N LYS A 278 -4.27 14.19 10.10
CA LYS A 278 -5.05 13.52 11.14
C LYS A 278 -6.39 13.04 10.58
N GLY A 279 -6.62 11.74 10.65
CA GLY A 279 -7.94 11.15 10.45
C GLY A 279 -8.91 11.47 11.60
N PHE A 280 -10.14 11.00 11.49
CA PHE A 280 -11.21 11.26 12.46
C PHE A 280 -10.85 10.85 13.90
N TYR A 281 -10.20 9.69 14.05
CA TYR A 281 -9.81 9.14 15.35
C TYR A 281 -8.34 9.43 15.69
N GLY A 282 -7.47 9.65 14.71
CA GLY A 282 -6.06 9.98 14.93
C GLY A 282 -5.17 9.77 13.71
N TYR A 283 -3.86 9.82 13.92
CA TYR A 283 -2.85 9.57 12.87
C TYR A 283 -2.61 8.07 12.67
N TYR A 284 -2.43 7.33 13.77
CA TYR A 284 -2.05 5.92 13.74
C TYR A 284 -2.94 5.10 14.68
N SER A 285 -3.32 3.90 14.25
CA SER A 285 -3.85 2.83 15.11
C SER A 285 -2.87 1.68 15.09
N ILE A 286 -2.26 1.36 16.23
CA ILE A 286 -1.24 0.32 16.36
C ILE A 286 -1.70 -0.69 17.42
N ASP A 287 -1.97 -1.91 16.99
CA ASP A 287 -2.46 -2.99 17.84
C ASP A 287 -1.56 -4.22 17.72
N LYS A 288 -1.06 -4.70 18.87
CA LYS A 288 -0.22 -5.92 18.98
C LYS A 288 1.02 -5.94 18.06
N SER A 289 1.51 -4.78 17.65
CA SER A 289 2.78 -4.60 16.96
C SER A 289 3.55 -3.42 17.57
N SER A 290 4.77 -3.20 17.13
CA SER A 290 5.65 -2.12 17.61
C SER A 290 6.47 -1.58 16.44
N PRO A 291 5.83 -0.85 15.51
CA PRO A 291 6.54 -0.26 14.38
C PRO A 291 7.52 0.82 14.86
N VAL A 292 8.60 1.01 14.13
CA VAL A 292 9.46 2.19 14.29
C VAL A 292 8.76 3.38 13.65
N LEU A 293 8.49 4.43 14.43
CA LEU A 293 8.00 5.71 13.92
C LEU A 293 9.08 6.77 14.07
N SER A 294 9.48 7.42 12.98
CA SER A 294 10.48 8.50 13.03
C SER A 294 10.39 9.44 11.82
N GLY A 295 10.67 10.72 12.05
CA GLY A 295 10.70 11.72 10.97
C GLY A 295 9.35 12.03 10.32
N ASN A 296 8.24 11.43 10.77
CA ASN A 296 6.92 11.76 10.25
C ASN A 296 6.51 13.18 10.64
N VAL A 297 5.81 13.84 9.74
CA VAL A 297 5.21 15.16 9.91
C VAL A 297 3.72 14.97 10.07
N GLU A 298 3.16 15.50 11.16
CA GLU A 298 1.76 15.37 11.49
C GLU A 298 1.02 16.68 11.29
N TYR A 299 -0.08 16.65 10.53
CA TYR A 299 -0.92 17.80 10.24
C TYR A 299 -2.30 17.64 10.90
N ALA A 300 -2.86 18.72 11.43
CA ALA A 300 -4.26 18.71 11.80
C ALA A 300 -5.14 18.40 10.57
N ASN A 301 -6.35 17.87 10.80
CA ASN A 301 -7.30 17.58 9.73
C ASN A 301 -7.58 18.84 8.88
N GLY A 302 -7.54 18.68 7.57
CA GLY A 302 -7.63 19.72 6.55
C GLY A 302 -6.41 20.64 6.42
N GLN A 303 -5.27 20.31 7.05
CA GLN A 303 -4.06 21.15 7.06
C GLN A 303 -2.83 20.48 6.39
N GLY A 304 -3.00 19.29 5.81
CA GLY A 304 -1.95 18.64 5.03
C GLY A 304 -1.61 19.41 3.75
N PRO A 305 -0.43 19.17 3.16
CA PRO A 305 -0.11 19.72 1.85
C PRO A 305 -0.96 19.08 0.76
N LEU A 306 -1.20 19.83 -0.30
CA LEU A 306 -1.93 19.34 -1.46
C LEU A 306 -1.06 18.39 -2.31
N PRO A 307 -1.68 17.43 -3.04
CA PRO A 307 -0.98 16.63 -4.05
C PRO A 307 -0.22 17.51 -5.05
N GLY A 308 1.02 17.14 -5.39
CA GLY A 308 1.91 17.94 -6.24
C GLY A 308 2.54 19.16 -5.56
N GLY A 309 2.19 19.46 -4.31
CA GLY A 309 2.90 20.45 -3.51
C GLY A 309 4.36 20.03 -3.27
N GLY A 310 5.28 21.00 -3.30
CA GLY A 310 6.62 20.80 -2.76
C GLY A 310 6.53 20.46 -1.27
N THR A 311 7.43 19.60 -0.78
CA THR A 311 7.50 19.23 0.63
C THR A 311 7.58 20.47 1.51
N VAL A 312 6.48 20.81 2.19
CA VAL A 312 6.51 21.83 3.25
C VAL A 312 7.26 21.22 4.41
N THR A 313 8.45 21.73 4.67
CA THR A 313 9.17 21.42 5.92
C THR A 313 8.29 21.89 7.08
N PRO A 314 8.05 21.06 8.09
CA PRO A 314 7.32 21.49 9.28
C PRO A 314 8.22 22.44 10.07
N ASN A 315 7.64 23.53 10.57
CA ASN A 315 8.28 24.40 11.55
C ASN A 315 8.44 23.69 12.90
#